data_AF-A0ABD3RI30-F1
#
_entry.id   AF-A0ABD3RI30-F1
#
_cell.length_a   1.000
_cell.length_b   1.000
_cell.length_c   1.000
_cell.angle_alpha   90.00
_cell.angle_beta   90.00
_cell.angle_gamma   90.00
#
_symmetry.space_group_name_H-M   'P 1'
#
loop_
_entity.id
_entity.type
_entity.pdbx_description
1 polymer ?
#
loop_
_entity_poly.entity_id
_entity_poly.type
_entity_poly.pdbx_seq_one_letter_code
_entity_poly.pdbx_strand_id
1 'polypeptide(L)'
;MPPADASENNGSKNNDAATAAQLATPIILPPNRFELELEFVQALASPAYLHYLATSGILYQSSFLDFLRYLRYWKRPEYAKFLQYPNCLYFLDLLVPPSSDSLEDVESSNIDGISSSRFAGVDSGEAFRREIAQVPFRNFVHEQQFYSWQFRSARLYGSSKEDDGTSGGK
;
A
#
# COMPACT_ATOMS: atom_id res chain seq x y z
N MET A 1 -60.44 38.87 -21.55
CA MET A 1 -59.01 38.92 -21.94
C MET A 1 -58.19 38.65 -20.67
N PRO A 2 -57.11 37.83 -20.75
CA PRO A 2 -56.41 37.11 -19.64
C PRO A 2 -55.43 38.05 -18.85
N PRO A 3 -54.66 37.65 -17.79
CA PRO A 3 -54.12 36.33 -17.36
C PRO A 3 -54.43 35.93 -15.89
N ALA A 4 -54.62 34.66 -15.54
CA ALA A 4 -53.62 33.60 -15.33
C ALA A 4 -52.57 33.97 -14.27
N ASP A 5 -52.97 33.93 -12.99
CA ASP A 5 -52.02 33.78 -11.88
C ASP A 5 -51.93 32.29 -11.52
N ALA A 6 -50.69 31.87 -11.32
CA ALA A 6 -50.24 30.50 -11.35
C ALA A 6 -50.10 29.93 -9.93
N SER A 7 -50.17 28.61 -9.90
CA SER A 7 -49.49 27.74 -8.94
C SER A 7 -50.14 27.53 -7.57
N GLU A 8 -50.97 26.47 -7.53
CA GLU A 8 -50.78 25.42 -6.55
C GLU A 8 -49.29 25.06 -6.39
N ASN A 9 -48.83 24.83 -5.17
CA ASN A 9 -48.51 23.49 -4.70
C ASN A 9 -47.48 23.55 -3.55
N ASN A 10 -48.02 23.36 -2.36
CA ASN A 10 -47.55 22.53 -1.26
C ASN A 10 -46.03 22.26 -1.09
N GLY A 11 -45.60 22.50 0.15
CA GLY A 11 -44.21 22.45 0.58
C GLY A 11 -43.57 21.08 0.44
N SER A 12 -42.46 21.06 -0.29
CA SER A 12 -41.45 20.02 -0.22
C SER A 12 -40.17 20.64 0.36
N LYS A 13 -40.12 20.72 1.69
CA LYS A 13 -38.90 21.00 2.45
C LYS A 13 -38.99 20.12 3.67
N ASN A 14 -38.43 18.90 3.63
CA ASN A 14 -38.10 18.09 4.82
C ASN A 14 -37.30 16.81 4.49
N ASN A 15 -36.44 16.83 3.46
CA ASN A 15 -35.64 15.63 3.13
C ASN A 15 -34.12 15.83 3.27
N ASP A 16 -33.63 17.05 3.49
CA ASP A 16 -32.18 17.34 3.42
C ASP A 16 -31.45 17.18 4.77
N ALA A 17 -32.19 17.01 5.88
CA ALA A 17 -31.61 16.81 7.20
C ALA A 17 -31.34 15.32 7.56
N ALA A 18 -31.93 14.37 6.83
CA ALA A 18 -31.78 12.94 7.12
C ALA A 18 -30.46 12.35 6.59
N THR A 19 -29.86 12.94 5.56
CA THR A 19 -28.62 12.43 4.92
C THR A 19 -27.36 12.75 5.72
N ALA A 20 -27.36 13.78 6.59
CA ALA A 20 -26.17 14.20 7.34
C ALA A 20 -25.93 13.42 8.65
N ALA A 21 -26.94 12.71 9.17
CA ALA A 21 -26.89 12.05 10.47
C ALA A 21 -26.35 10.60 10.45
N GLN A 22 -26.01 10.07 9.27
CA GLN A 22 -25.52 8.69 9.12
C GLN A 22 -24.05 8.48 9.52
N LEU A 23 -23.30 9.54 9.85
CA LEU A 23 -21.82 9.50 10.01
C LEU A 23 -21.29 9.31 11.44
N ALA A 24 -22.13 8.93 12.41
CA ALA A 24 -21.69 8.85 13.82
C ALA A 24 -21.97 7.50 14.49
N THR A 25 -21.95 6.39 13.74
CA THR A 25 -21.70 5.10 14.38
C THR A 25 -20.27 5.12 14.93
N PRO A 26 -20.06 4.88 16.24
CA PRO A 26 -18.70 4.66 16.72
C PRO A 26 -18.14 3.50 15.91
N ILE A 27 -17.02 3.72 15.23
CA ILE A 27 -16.34 2.65 14.51
C ILE A 27 -15.83 1.69 15.57
N ILE A 28 -16.65 0.69 15.89
CA ILE A 28 -16.26 -0.41 16.76
C ILE A 28 -15.31 -1.25 15.93
N LEU A 29 -14.01 -1.05 16.16
CA LEU A 29 -12.99 -1.85 15.50
C LEU A 29 -13.10 -3.29 15.98
N PRO A 30 -12.89 -4.27 15.08
CA PRO A 30 -12.94 -5.68 15.46
C PRO A 30 -11.90 -5.99 16.55
N PRO A 31 -12.21 -6.90 17.48
CA PRO A 31 -11.28 -7.26 18.56
C PRO A 31 -9.95 -7.81 18.02
N ASN A 32 -9.97 -8.43 16.82
CA ASN A 32 -8.80 -9.05 16.18
C ASN A 32 -8.08 -8.09 15.23
N ARG A 33 -8.24 -6.77 15.40
CA ARG A 33 -7.60 -5.75 14.55
C ARG A 33 -6.10 -5.96 14.38
N PHE A 34 -5.40 -6.31 15.47
CA PHE A 34 -3.96 -6.52 15.44
C PHE A 34 -3.56 -7.68 14.53
N GLU A 35 -4.25 -8.82 14.64
CA GLU A 35 -4.01 -10.01 13.81
C GLU A 35 -4.33 -9.72 12.34
N LEU A 36 -5.44 -9.03 12.07
CA LEU A 36 -5.82 -8.62 10.73
C LEU A 36 -4.78 -7.69 10.09
N GLU A 37 -4.28 -6.70 10.82
CA GLU A 37 -3.23 -5.81 10.34
C GLU A 37 -1.91 -6.57 10.11
N LEU A 38 -1.58 -7.52 10.99
CA LEU A 38 -0.39 -8.36 10.84
C LEU A 38 -0.48 -9.21 9.56
N GLU A 39 -1.58 -9.93 9.37
CA GLU A 39 -1.83 -10.74 8.19
C GLU A 39 -1.81 -9.89 6.91
N PHE A 40 -2.44 -8.71 6.96
CA PHE A 40 -2.44 -7.77 5.84
C PHE A 40 -1.03 -7.30 5.50
N VAL A 41 -0.24 -6.87 6.49
CA VAL A 41 1.15 -6.44 6.26
C VAL A 41 1.97 -7.59 5.69
N GLN A 42 1.82 -8.80 6.21
CA GLN A 42 2.49 -9.98 5.69
C GLN A 42 2.08 -10.30 4.24
N ALA A 43 0.82 -10.07 3.87
CA ALA A 43 0.34 -10.25 2.50
C ALA A 43 1.00 -9.29 1.51
N LEU A 44 1.44 -8.11 1.94
CA LEU A 44 2.22 -7.18 1.11
C LEU A 44 3.58 -7.76 0.68
N ALA A 45 4.07 -8.82 1.34
CA ALA A 45 5.27 -9.53 0.88
C ALA A 45 5.05 -10.28 -0.45
N SER A 46 3.80 -10.54 -0.84
CA SER A 46 3.46 -11.28 -2.08
C SER A 46 3.36 -10.33 -3.28
N PRO A 47 4.20 -10.49 -4.32
CA PRO A 47 4.14 -9.66 -5.52
C PRO A 47 2.81 -9.81 -6.28
N ALA A 48 2.20 -10.99 -6.23
CA ALA A 48 0.90 -11.24 -6.85
C ALA A 48 -0.22 -10.43 -6.17
N TYR A 49 -0.17 -10.29 -4.84
CA TYR A 49 -1.13 -9.47 -4.11
C TYR A 49 -0.93 -7.98 -4.39
N LEU A 50 0.33 -7.51 -4.41
CA LEU A 50 0.63 -6.12 -4.78
C LEU A 50 0.15 -5.77 -6.20
N HIS A 51 0.33 -6.70 -7.14
CA HIS A 51 -0.18 -6.55 -8.50
C HIS A 51 -1.71 -6.48 -8.54
N TYR A 52 -2.41 -7.31 -7.76
CA TYR A 52 -3.86 -7.20 -7.62
C TYR A 52 -4.28 -5.83 -7.06
N LEU A 53 -3.61 -5.33 -6.03
CA LEU A 53 -3.90 -4.00 -5.46
C LEU A 53 -3.66 -2.87 -6.47
N ALA A 54 -2.61 -2.99 -7.30
CA ALA A 54 -2.28 -1.99 -8.29
C ALA A 54 -3.27 -1.99 -9.46
N THR A 55 -3.63 -3.16 -9.98
CA THR A 55 -4.57 -3.31 -11.10
C THR A 55 -6.02 -2.97 -10.72
N SER A 56 -6.41 -3.21 -9.47
CA SER A 56 -7.73 -2.83 -8.94
C SER A 56 -7.87 -1.32 -8.65
N GLY A 57 -6.79 -0.55 -8.75
CA GLY A 57 -6.82 0.90 -8.51
C GLY A 57 -6.78 1.31 -7.04
N ILE A 58 -6.74 0.34 -6.10
CA ILE A 58 -6.78 0.60 -4.66
C ILE A 58 -5.56 1.40 -4.20
N LEU A 59 -4.39 1.14 -4.80
CA LEU A 59 -3.13 1.86 -4.48
C LEU A 59 -3.13 3.35 -4.89
N TYR A 60 -4.14 3.83 -5.60
CA TYR A 60 -4.26 5.24 -5.99
C TYR A 60 -5.23 6.02 -5.11
N GLN A 61 -5.96 5.35 -4.21
CA GLN A 61 -6.88 6.01 -3.29
C GLN A 61 -6.11 6.66 -2.13
N SER A 62 -6.31 7.96 -1.90
CA SER A 62 -5.63 8.69 -0.80
C SER A 62 -5.87 8.03 0.57
N SER A 63 -7.11 7.61 0.85
CA SER A 63 -7.48 6.94 2.10
C SER A 63 -6.70 5.64 2.35
N PHE A 64 -6.42 4.89 1.28
CA PHE A 64 -5.62 3.67 1.38
C PHE A 64 -4.14 3.99 1.63
N LEU A 65 -3.62 5.08 1.05
CA LEU A 65 -2.26 5.53 1.32
C LEU A 65 -2.08 6.03 2.74
N ASP A 66 -3.09 6.70 3.30
CA ASP A 66 -3.13 7.08 4.71
C ASP A 66 -3.08 5.82 5.61
N PHE A 67 -3.79 4.77 5.22
CA PHE A 67 -3.74 3.47 5.91
C PHE A 67 -2.36 2.80 5.81
N LEU A 68 -1.70 2.85 4.64
CA LEU A 68 -0.33 2.35 4.51
C LEU A 68 0.67 3.17 5.34
N ARG A 69 0.50 4.50 5.43
CA ARG A 69 1.29 5.36 6.34
C ARG A 69 1.10 4.93 7.78
N TYR A 70 -0.15 4.67 8.18
CA TYR A 70 -0.46 4.15 9.51
C TYR A 70 0.32 2.85 9.80
N LEU A 71 0.32 1.88 8.88
CA LEU A 71 1.02 0.59 9.05
C LEU A 71 2.55 0.68 9.19
N ARG A 72 3.16 1.85 8.98
CA ARG A 72 4.61 2.03 9.25
C ARG A 72 4.99 1.80 10.71
N TYR A 73 4.02 1.81 11.63
CA TYR A 73 4.28 1.48 13.03
C TYR A 73 4.86 0.08 13.23
N TRP A 74 4.63 -0.86 12.30
CA TRP A 74 5.18 -2.22 12.29
C TRP A 74 6.70 -2.27 12.13
N LYS A 75 7.34 -1.19 11.67
CA LYS A 75 8.80 -1.08 11.58
C LYS A 75 9.48 -0.95 12.94
N ARG A 76 8.74 -0.52 13.98
CA ARG A 76 9.30 -0.38 15.31
C ARG A 76 9.61 -1.77 15.89
N PRO A 77 10.75 -1.93 16.60
CA PRO A 77 11.25 -3.24 17.00
C PRO A 77 10.28 -4.02 17.92
N GLU A 78 9.41 -3.32 18.64
CA GLU A 78 8.42 -3.93 19.53
C GLU A 78 7.38 -4.76 18.76
N TYR A 79 7.08 -4.37 17.52
CA TYR A 79 6.09 -5.00 16.64
C TYR A 79 6.73 -5.86 15.55
N ALA A 80 7.89 -5.45 15.04
CA ALA A 80 8.59 -6.14 13.96
C ALA A 80 8.90 -7.62 14.28
N LYS A 81 9.03 -7.97 15.57
CA LYS A 81 9.26 -9.35 16.04
C LYS A 81 8.17 -10.34 15.67
N PHE A 82 6.95 -9.87 15.37
CA PHE A 82 5.83 -10.73 14.98
C PHE A 82 5.80 -11.02 13.47
N LEU A 83 6.61 -10.33 12.67
CA LEU A 83 6.63 -10.48 11.22
C LEU A 83 7.49 -11.67 10.79
N GLN A 84 6.84 -12.66 10.18
CA GLN A 84 7.54 -13.81 9.60
C GLN A 84 8.26 -13.48 8.27
N TYR A 85 7.74 -12.51 7.51
CA TYR A 85 8.20 -12.19 6.16
C TYR A 85 8.81 -10.78 6.12
N PRO A 86 10.15 -10.62 6.20
CA PRO A 86 10.76 -9.29 6.27
C PRO A 86 10.56 -8.45 5.00
N ASN A 87 10.31 -9.09 3.86
CA ASN A 87 10.10 -8.42 2.57
C ASN A 87 8.88 -7.48 2.58
N CYS A 88 7.89 -7.69 3.45
CA CYS A 88 6.72 -6.81 3.51
C CYS A 88 7.09 -5.37 3.86
N LEU A 89 8.04 -5.16 4.78
CA LEU A 89 8.47 -3.83 5.21
C LEU A 89 9.20 -3.09 4.09
N TYR A 90 9.98 -3.84 3.29
CA TYR A 90 10.65 -3.29 2.12
C TYR A 90 9.63 -2.80 1.07
N PHE A 91 8.61 -3.59 0.76
CA PHE A 91 7.56 -3.15 -0.17
C PHE A 91 6.72 -2.01 0.40
N LEU A 92 6.47 -1.98 1.71
CA LEU A 92 5.78 -0.86 2.34
C LEU A 92 6.52 0.47 2.12
N ASP A 93 7.86 0.46 2.24
CA ASP A 93 8.69 1.63 1.98
C ASP A 93 8.70 2.03 0.49
N LEU A 94 8.68 1.05 -0.43
CA LEU A 94 8.57 1.32 -1.87
C LEU A 94 7.20 1.89 -2.26
N LEU A 95 6.13 1.41 -1.63
CA LEU A 95 4.78 1.91 -1.87
C LEU A 95 4.59 3.32 -1.32
N VAL A 96 5.11 3.59 -0.12
CA VAL A 96 4.97 4.87 0.58
C VAL A 96 6.32 5.32 1.13
N PRO A 97 7.11 6.07 0.32
CA PRO A 97 8.44 6.51 0.74
C PRO A 97 8.35 7.47 1.94
N PRO A 98 9.36 7.49 2.84
CA PRO A 98 9.40 8.40 3.99
C PRO A 98 9.31 9.88 3.62
N SER A 99 9.73 10.26 2.42
CA SER A 99 9.73 11.64 1.95
C SER A 99 8.33 12.21 1.70
N SER A 100 7.30 11.37 1.60
CA SER A 100 5.92 11.85 1.32
C SER A 100 5.20 12.41 2.55
N ASP A 101 5.75 12.23 3.76
CA ASP A 101 5.12 12.66 5.02
C ASP A 101 5.29 14.17 5.28
N SER A 102 6.24 14.82 4.62
CA SER A 102 6.67 16.20 4.94
C SER A 102 5.91 17.30 4.17
N LEU A 103 4.73 17.02 3.61
CA LEU A 103 4.05 17.94 2.68
C LEU A 103 2.90 18.77 3.28
N GLU A 104 2.75 18.85 4.60
CA GLU A 104 1.65 19.62 5.20
C GLU A 104 2.01 21.03 5.71
N ASP A 105 3.28 21.47 5.66
CA ASP A 105 3.70 22.75 6.28
C ASP A 105 4.08 23.90 5.30
N VAL A 106 3.54 23.96 4.08
CA VAL A 106 3.70 25.17 3.24
C VAL A 106 2.35 25.77 2.87
N GLU A 107 1.85 26.55 3.83
CA GLU A 107 0.71 27.44 3.71
C GLU A 107 0.96 28.48 2.58
N SER A 108 0.11 28.41 1.56
CA SER A 108 -0.46 29.54 0.82
C SER A 108 0.33 30.87 0.81
N SER A 109 1.33 31.02 -0.06
CA SER A 109 1.58 32.32 -0.69
C SER A 109 2.38 32.22 -2.00
N ASN A 110 1.78 32.80 -3.03
CA ASN A 110 2.33 33.15 -4.34
C ASN A 110 2.49 32.02 -5.38
N ILE A 111 1.45 31.94 -6.22
CA ILE A 111 1.53 31.46 -7.59
C ILE A 111 2.35 32.49 -8.38
N ASP A 112 3.49 32.08 -8.93
CA ASP A 112 3.87 32.34 -10.32
C ASP A 112 5.14 31.56 -10.68
N GLY A 113 5.20 31.15 -11.94
CA GLY A 113 5.93 29.99 -12.43
C GLY A 113 7.37 29.82 -11.97
N ILE A 114 7.73 28.56 -11.64
CA ILE A 114 9.02 27.94 -11.99
C ILE A 114 8.99 26.43 -11.63
N SER A 115 9.22 25.67 -12.71
CA SER A 115 9.83 24.34 -12.87
C SER A 115 9.12 23.09 -12.33
N SER A 116 8.78 22.22 -13.29
CA SER A 116 8.54 20.77 -13.24
C SER A 116 9.54 19.91 -12.42
N SER A 117 10.45 20.51 -11.66
CA SER A 117 11.46 19.85 -10.84
C SER A 117 11.05 19.63 -9.38
N ARG A 118 10.00 20.30 -8.88
CA ARG A 118 9.53 20.17 -7.48
C ARG A 118 8.64 18.95 -7.20
N PHE A 119 8.23 18.20 -8.23
CA PHE A 119 7.40 16.99 -8.08
C PHE A 119 8.19 15.66 -8.13
N ALA A 120 9.50 15.69 -8.37
CA ALA A 120 10.29 14.48 -8.57
C ALA A 120 10.31 13.51 -7.35
N GLY A 121 10.05 14.01 -6.14
CA GLY A 121 9.99 13.19 -4.92
C GLY A 121 8.63 12.51 -4.67
N VAL A 122 7.54 13.00 -5.27
CA VAL A 122 6.21 12.39 -5.18
C VAL A 122 6.12 11.16 -6.10
N ASP A 123 6.95 11.13 -7.13
CA ASP A 123 6.89 10.14 -8.21
C ASP A 123 7.48 8.77 -7.82
N SER A 124 8.41 8.67 -6.86
CA SER A 124 9.08 7.36 -6.63
C SER A 124 8.13 6.26 -6.15
N GLY A 125 7.20 6.59 -5.24
CA GLY A 125 6.19 5.63 -4.78
C GLY A 125 5.11 5.38 -5.84
N GLU A 126 4.75 6.40 -6.61
CA GLU A 126 3.79 6.30 -7.70
C GLU A 126 4.34 5.44 -8.86
N ALA A 127 5.59 5.64 -9.23
CA ALA A 127 6.32 4.87 -10.23
C ALA A 127 6.31 3.38 -9.88
N PHE A 128 6.65 3.01 -8.64
CA PHE A 128 6.59 1.62 -8.20
C PHE A 128 5.18 1.02 -8.29
N ARG A 129 4.13 1.78 -7.93
CA ARG A 129 2.73 1.33 -8.05
C ARG A 129 2.33 1.12 -9.50
N ARG A 130 2.84 1.94 -10.42
CA ARG A 130 2.63 1.77 -11.87
C ARG A 130 3.40 0.56 -12.42
N GLU A 131 4.62 0.34 -11.96
CA GLU A 131 5.45 -0.79 -12.39
C GLU A 131 4.89 -2.13 -11.88
N ILE A 132 4.45 -2.22 -10.62
CA ILE A 132 3.87 -3.45 -10.06
C ILE A 132 2.53 -3.83 -10.69
N ALA A 133 1.83 -2.87 -11.30
CA ALA A 133 0.68 -3.16 -12.15
C ALA A 133 1.06 -3.92 -13.44
N GLN A 134 2.32 -3.91 -13.86
CA GLN A 134 2.78 -4.64 -15.03
C GLN A 134 3.08 -6.11 -14.70
N VAL A 135 2.49 -7.01 -15.49
CA VAL A 135 2.67 -8.46 -15.38
C VAL A 135 4.16 -8.89 -15.45
N PRO A 136 4.98 -8.36 -16.38
CA PRO A 136 6.40 -8.73 -16.46
C PRO A 136 7.19 -8.32 -15.23
N PHE A 137 6.95 -7.11 -14.71
CA PHE A 137 7.64 -6.63 -13.52
C PHE A 137 7.23 -7.41 -12.27
N ARG A 138 5.95 -7.75 -12.10
CA ARG A 138 5.51 -8.68 -11.05
C ARG A 138 6.25 -10.02 -11.11
N ASN A 139 6.38 -10.61 -12.29
CA ASN A 139 7.12 -11.86 -12.47
C ASN A 139 8.59 -11.70 -12.10
N PHE A 140 9.21 -10.60 -12.53
CA PHE A 140 10.58 -10.27 -12.16
C PHE A 140 10.75 -10.17 -10.63
N VAL A 141 9.89 -9.42 -9.93
CA VAL A 141 9.94 -9.32 -8.47
C VAL A 141 9.78 -10.69 -7.80
N HIS A 142 8.87 -11.52 -8.32
CA HIS A 142 8.67 -12.89 -7.83
C HIS A 142 9.91 -13.77 -8.04
N GLU A 143 10.54 -13.71 -9.22
CA GLU A 143 11.80 -14.40 -9.50
C GLU A 143 12.93 -13.91 -8.59
N GLN A 144 13.05 -12.60 -8.37
CA GLN A 144 14.05 -12.05 -7.45
C GLN A 144 13.85 -12.54 -6.01
N GLN A 145 12.60 -12.62 -5.55
CA GLN A 145 12.30 -13.23 -4.26
C GLN A 145 12.74 -14.70 -4.23
N PHE A 146 12.43 -15.45 -5.28
CA PHE A 146 12.85 -16.84 -5.39
C PHE A 146 14.38 -17.00 -5.37
N TYR A 147 15.11 -16.19 -6.13
CA TYR A 147 16.58 -16.19 -6.13
C TYR A 147 17.15 -15.85 -4.74
N SER A 148 16.58 -14.85 -4.06
CA SER A 148 17.01 -14.49 -2.70
C SER A 148 16.80 -15.66 -1.72
N TRP A 149 15.71 -16.40 -1.89
CA TRP A 149 15.41 -17.60 -1.12
C TRP A 149 16.33 -18.76 -1.45
N GLN A 150 16.60 -19.04 -2.72
CA GLN A 150 17.54 -20.07 -3.15
C GLN A 150 18.95 -19.78 -2.65
N PHE A 151 19.40 -18.53 -2.75
CA PHE A 151 20.71 -18.14 -2.25
C PHE A 151 20.79 -18.32 -0.73
N ARG A 152 19.75 -17.88 0.00
CA ARG A 152 19.70 -18.03 1.46
C ARG A 152 19.62 -19.49 1.89
N SER A 153 18.82 -20.32 1.19
CA SER A 153 18.69 -21.74 1.50
C SER A 153 19.97 -22.51 1.17
N ALA A 154 20.62 -22.22 0.04
CA ALA A 154 21.90 -22.83 -0.33
C ALA A 154 22.99 -22.53 0.70
N ARG A 155 22.96 -21.34 1.32
CA ARG A 155 23.94 -20.94 2.33
C ARG A 155 23.65 -21.52 3.72
N LEU A 156 22.39 -21.69 4.08
CA LEU A 156 21.98 -22.22 5.39
C LEU A 156 21.97 -23.75 5.44
N TYR A 157 21.52 -24.37 4.35
CA TYR A 157 21.35 -25.83 4.25
C TYR A 157 22.38 -26.44 3.31
N GLY A 158 23.54 -25.78 3.15
CA GLY A 158 24.72 -26.17 2.39
C GLY A 158 24.53 -27.44 1.58
N SER A 159 24.45 -27.28 0.25
CA SER A 159 24.51 -28.40 -0.70
C SER A 159 25.64 -29.33 -0.26
N SER A 160 25.27 -30.43 0.39
CA SER A 160 26.21 -31.43 0.88
C SER A 160 26.68 -32.14 -0.37
N LYS A 161 27.69 -31.58 -1.02
CA LYS A 161 28.57 -32.38 -1.85
C LYS A 161 29.30 -33.28 -0.87
N GLU A 162 28.75 -34.46 -0.67
CA GLU A 162 29.54 -35.60 -0.25
C GLU A 162 30.61 -35.80 -1.33
N ASP A 163 31.80 -35.27 -1.06
CA ASP A 163 33.00 -35.66 -1.77
C ASP A 163 33.29 -37.12 -1.36
N ASP A 164 32.65 -38.07 -2.05
CA ASP A 164 33.07 -39.47 -2.04
C ASP A 164 34.45 -39.55 -2.71
N GLY A 165 35.46 -39.43 -1.86
CA GLY A 165 36.82 -39.84 -2.16
C GLY A 165 36.88 -41.35 -2.35
N THR A 166 36.56 -41.83 -3.56
CA THR A 166 37.10 -43.11 -4.04
C THR A 166 38.57 -42.92 -4.38
N SER A 167 39.37 -42.97 -3.31
CA SER A 167 40.79 -43.27 -3.35
C SER A 167 40.99 -44.79 -3.39
N GLY A 168 41.71 -45.26 -4.41
CA GLY A 168 42.54 -46.46 -4.33
C GLY A 168 41.90 -47.80 -4.72
N GLY A 169 42.37 -48.39 -5.82
CA GLY A 169 42.34 -49.85 -5.96
C GLY A 169 42.30 -50.43 -7.37
N LYS A 170 43.38 -50.29 -8.15
CA LYS A 170 44.20 -51.39 -8.72
C LYS A 170 45.13 -50.90 -9.83
#